data_AF-A0A5B8B8Y1-F1
#
_entry.id   AF-A0A5B8B8Y1-F1
#
_cell.length_a   1.000
_cell.length_b   1.000
_cell.length_c   1.000
_cell.angle_alpha   90.00
_cell.angle_beta   90.00
_cell.angle_gamma   90.00
#
_symmetry.space_group_name_H-M   'P 1'
#
loop_
_entity.id
_entity.type
_entity.pdbx_description
1 polymer ?
#
loop_
_entity_poly.entity_id
_entity_poly.type
_entity_poly.pdbx_seq_one_letter_code
_entity_poly.pdbx_strand_id
1 'polypeptide(L)'
;MLSGQDISASLSGAWRLMRGKADGLRLLDLSADGFWNSFFAIVVALPAMAVGWVGVAGEIGDPDAVVSRLSIVLRLAVVDLGTWVLPLCGLAFVGRRVGIGDRFVHYVVASNWASAIVAWIMLPAALVRLVAPASDQFAVLLSLALFLLTMVFTWRMTNAAVGKGAAIATAVFVGMFVGSLAVLFALQALLGITVAE
;
A
#
# COMPACT_ATOMS: atom_id res chain seq x y z
N MET A 1 19.00 -12.69 4.97
CA MET A 1 18.32 -12.05 3.83
C MET A 1 17.21 -12.97 3.38
N LEU A 2 16.03 -12.44 3.04
CA LEU A 2 14.93 -13.25 2.49
C LEU A 2 15.37 -13.89 1.17
N SER A 3 15.08 -15.17 1.00
CA SER A 3 15.34 -15.84 -0.27
C SER A 3 14.29 -15.45 -1.31
N GLY A 4 14.60 -15.64 -2.60
CA GLY A 4 13.61 -15.46 -3.66
C GLY A 4 12.39 -16.39 -3.53
N GLN A 5 12.58 -17.57 -2.92
CA GLN A 5 11.49 -18.51 -2.64
C GLN A 5 10.55 -17.95 -1.56
N ASP A 6 11.09 -17.34 -0.51
CA ASP A 6 10.29 -16.73 0.57
C ASP A 6 9.43 -15.57 0.05
N ILE A 7 10.01 -14.74 -0.81
CA ILE A 7 9.30 -13.63 -1.48
C ILE A 7 8.18 -14.17 -2.36
N SER A 8 8.47 -15.18 -3.18
CA SER A 8 7.49 -15.80 -4.08
C SER A 8 6.35 -16.48 -3.32
N ALA A 9 6.65 -17.20 -2.25
CA ALA A 9 5.66 -17.81 -1.37
C ALA A 9 4.77 -16.75 -0.71
N SER A 10 5.38 -15.67 -0.21
CA SER A 10 4.67 -14.57 0.45
C SER A 10 3.72 -13.82 -0.50
N LEU A 11 4.20 -13.47 -1.70
CA LEU A 11 3.37 -12.85 -2.74
C LEU A 11 2.23 -13.79 -3.18
N SER A 12 2.52 -15.09 -3.31
CA SER A 12 1.50 -16.10 -3.64
C SER A 12 0.45 -16.23 -2.53
N GLY A 13 0.87 -16.19 -1.26
CA GLY A 13 0.01 -16.17 -0.09
C GLY A 13 -0.91 -14.94 -0.08
N ALA A 14 -0.34 -13.75 -0.22
CA ALA A 14 -1.10 -12.50 -0.30
C ALA A 14 -2.09 -12.50 -1.47
N TRP A 15 -1.67 -12.96 -2.65
CA TRP A 15 -2.55 -13.05 -3.81
C TRP A 15 -3.74 -14.01 -3.61
N ARG A 16 -3.53 -15.15 -2.91
CA ARG A 16 -4.63 -16.05 -2.52
C ARG A 16 -5.62 -15.33 -1.60
N LEU A 17 -5.12 -14.59 -0.61
CA LEU A 17 -5.94 -13.82 0.32
C LEU A 17 -6.72 -12.69 -0.38
N MET A 18 -6.10 -11.98 -1.32
CA MET A 18 -6.76 -10.97 -2.18
C MET A 18 -7.89 -11.57 -3.02
N ARG A 19 -7.78 -12.87 -3.37
CA ARG A 19 -8.86 -13.65 -3.98
C ARG A 19 -9.79 -14.32 -2.97
N GLY A 20 -9.77 -13.90 -1.70
CA GLY A 20 -10.63 -14.39 -0.63
C GLY A 20 -10.35 -15.83 -0.18
N LYS A 21 -9.20 -16.41 -0.55
CA LYS A 21 -8.83 -17.78 -0.17
C LYS A 21 -7.99 -17.74 1.12
N ALA A 22 -8.61 -18.07 2.24
CA ALA A 22 -7.98 -18.03 3.57
C ALA A 22 -6.77 -18.97 3.72
N ASP A 23 -6.69 -20.01 2.89
CA ASP A 23 -5.55 -20.92 2.84
C ASP A 23 -4.22 -20.24 2.42
N GLY A 24 -4.28 -19.02 1.88
CA GLY A 24 -3.11 -18.18 1.61
C GLY A 24 -2.27 -17.89 2.86
N LEU A 25 -2.88 -17.86 4.05
CA LEU A 25 -2.16 -17.67 5.32
C LEU A 25 -1.11 -18.77 5.56
N ARG A 26 -1.31 -19.98 5.01
CA ARG A 26 -0.37 -21.11 5.15
C ARG A 26 0.94 -20.90 4.40
N LEU A 27 0.98 -19.92 3.49
CA LEU A 27 2.17 -19.56 2.71
C LEU A 27 2.94 -18.38 3.32
N LEU A 28 2.41 -17.76 4.37
CA LEU A 28 3.03 -16.63 5.04
C LEU A 28 3.78 -17.09 6.28
N ASP A 29 4.97 -16.53 6.51
CA ASP A 29 5.66 -16.67 7.78
C ASP A 29 5.02 -15.74 8.82
N LEU A 30 4.29 -16.33 9.77
CA LEU A 30 3.56 -15.64 10.82
C LEU A 30 4.30 -15.61 12.16
N SER A 31 5.59 -15.98 12.16
CA SER A 31 6.47 -15.84 13.32
C SER A 31 6.80 -14.37 13.61
N ALA A 32 7.48 -14.11 14.72
CA ALA A 32 7.99 -12.77 15.04
C ALA A 32 9.00 -12.28 13.99
N ASP A 33 9.84 -13.16 13.47
CA ASP A 33 10.77 -12.83 12.39
C ASP A 33 10.03 -12.59 11.08
N GLY A 34 9.04 -13.44 10.77
CA GLY A 34 8.14 -13.28 9.63
C GLY A 34 7.41 -11.93 9.63
N PHE A 35 6.97 -11.46 10.80
CA PHE A 35 6.40 -10.12 10.98
C PHE A 35 7.35 -9.02 10.49
N TRP A 36 8.59 -8.98 11.00
CA TRP A 36 9.55 -7.96 10.61
C TRP A 36 10.01 -8.11 9.16
N ASN A 37 10.24 -9.35 8.71
CA ASN A 37 10.61 -9.68 7.35
C ASN A 37 9.54 -9.26 6.33
N SER A 38 8.26 -9.25 6.70
CA SER A 38 7.18 -8.82 5.80
C SER A 38 7.31 -7.38 5.33
N PHE A 39 7.99 -6.50 6.08
CA PHE A 39 8.22 -5.10 5.66
C PHE A 39 9.20 -5.01 4.48
N PHE A 40 9.92 -6.08 4.15
CA PHE A 40 10.67 -6.17 2.89
C PHE A 40 9.77 -6.03 1.66
N ALA A 41 8.45 -6.23 1.80
CA ALA A 41 7.47 -5.92 0.77
C ALA A 41 7.55 -4.46 0.28
N ILE A 42 7.97 -3.51 1.12
CA ILE A 42 8.24 -2.12 0.72
C ILE A 42 9.34 -2.11 -0.35
N VAL A 43 10.44 -2.83 -0.14
CA VAL A 43 11.55 -2.92 -1.11
C VAL A 43 11.08 -3.51 -2.44
N VAL A 44 10.20 -4.52 -2.39
CA VAL A 44 9.58 -5.11 -3.59
C VAL A 44 8.66 -4.12 -4.31
N ALA A 45 8.00 -3.22 -3.58
CA ALA A 45 7.11 -2.19 -4.12
C ALA A 45 7.86 -0.97 -4.68
N LEU A 46 9.05 -0.66 -4.14
CA LEU A 46 9.80 0.57 -4.45
C LEU A 46 9.93 0.89 -5.94
N PRO A 47 10.27 -0.07 -6.84
CA PRO A 47 10.38 0.25 -8.26
C PRO A 47 9.08 0.77 -8.86
N ALA A 48 7.94 0.18 -8.49
CA ALA A 48 6.64 0.61 -9.00
C ALA A 48 6.22 1.97 -8.40
N MET A 49 6.47 2.17 -7.11
CA MET A 49 6.17 3.43 -6.43
C MET A 49 7.01 4.60 -6.97
N ALA A 50 8.31 4.34 -7.22
CA ALA A 50 9.23 5.35 -7.75
C ALA A 50 8.78 5.91 -9.11
N VAL A 51 8.21 5.07 -9.98
CA VAL A 51 7.62 5.53 -11.26
C VAL A 51 6.50 6.53 -11.01
N GLY A 52 5.62 6.24 -10.03
CA GLY A 52 4.56 7.17 -9.63
C GLY A 52 5.10 8.49 -9.10
N TRP A 53 6.10 8.45 -8.20
CA TRP A 53 6.70 9.64 -7.63
C TRP A 53 7.38 10.52 -8.68
N VAL A 54 8.12 9.91 -9.61
CA VAL A 54 8.78 10.64 -10.71
C VAL A 54 7.74 11.28 -11.63
N GLY A 55 6.64 10.58 -11.94
CA GLY A 55 5.54 11.14 -12.74
C GLY A 55 4.92 12.38 -12.09
N VAL A 56 4.57 12.30 -10.80
CA VAL A 56 4.00 13.43 -10.05
C VAL A 56 5.00 14.59 -9.92
N ALA A 57 6.27 14.29 -9.64
CA ALA A 57 7.31 15.31 -9.55
C ALA A 57 7.57 16.01 -10.90
N GLY A 58 7.39 15.30 -12.02
CA GLY A 58 7.51 15.86 -13.36
C GLY A 58 6.45 16.92 -13.68
N GLU A 59 5.26 16.77 -13.11
CA GLU A 59 4.12 17.67 -13.34
C GLU A 59 4.08 18.87 -12.42
N ILE A 60 4.35 18.67 -11.12
CA ILE A 60 4.25 19.72 -10.11
C ILE A 60 5.58 20.50 -9.98
N GLY A 61 6.70 19.84 -10.27
CA GLY A 61 8.02 20.43 -10.17
C GLY A 61 8.41 21.24 -11.41
N ASP A 62 9.16 22.32 -11.19
CA ASP A 62 9.77 23.13 -12.25
C ASP A 62 10.58 22.23 -13.24
N PRO A 63 10.27 22.28 -14.55
CA PRO A 63 10.97 21.53 -15.58
C PRO A 63 12.48 21.62 -15.55
N ASP A 64 13.01 22.79 -15.20
CA ASP A 64 14.44 23.10 -15.30
C ASP A 64 15.19 22.92 -13.97
N ALA A 65 14.47 22.66 -12.87
CA ALA A 65 15.05 22.53 -11.53
C ALA A 65 15.08 21.06 -11.04
N VAL A 66 16.14 20.33 -11.40
CA VAL A 66 16.37 18.93 -10.97
C VAL A 66 16.31 18.77 -9.44
N VAL A 67 16.87 19.73 -8.68
CA VAL A 67 16.85 19.72 -7.21
C VAL A 67 15.43 19.84 -6.65
N SER A 68 14.58 20.64 -7.30
CA SER A 68 13.16 20.79 -6.92
C SER A 68 12.41 19.47 -7.09
N ARG A 69 12.59 18.80 -8.23
CA ARG A 69 11.95 17.50 -8.53
C ARG A 69 12.41 16.39 -7.59
N LEU A 70 13.71 16.32 -7.28
CA LEU A 70 14.22 15.35 -6.30
C LEU A 70 13.61 15.58 -4.91
N SER A 71 13.46 16.83 -4.48
CA SER A 71 12.79 17.15 -3.22
C SER A 71 11.34 16.65 -3.22
N ILE A 72 10.59 16.82 -4.31
CA ILE A 72 9.20 16.32 -4.42
C ILE A 72 9.18 14.78 -4.33
N VAL A 73 10.04 14.08 -5.06
CA VAL A 73 10.14 12.61 -4.99
C VAL A 73 10.40 12.14 -3.55
N LEU A 74 11.34 12.75 -2.84
CA LEU A 74 11.64 12.40 -1.46
C LEU A 74 10.46 12.66 -0.51
N ARG A 75 9.74 13.77 -0.69
CA ARG A 75 8.53 14.06 0.10
C ARG A 75 7.42 13.04 -0.17
N LEU A 76 7.19 12.69 -1.43
CA LEU A 76 6.21 11.64 -1.80
C LEU A 76 6.59 10.28 -1.21
N ALA A 77 7.88 9.93 -1.23
CA ALA A 77 8.36 8.70 -0.58
C ALA A 77 8.07 8.70 0.92
N VAL A 78 8.27 9.83 1.62
CA VAL A 78 7.92 9.95 3.05
C VAL A 78 6.41 9.82 3.28
N VAL A 79 5.59 10.44 2.43
CA VAL A 79 4.12 10.33 2.50
C VAL A 79 3.69 8.87 2.34
N ASP A 80 4.18 8.19 1.31
CA ASP A 80 3.77 6.80 1.02
C ASP A 80 4.25 5.82 2.10
N LEU A 81 5.48 5.96 2.58
CA LEU A 81 5.98 5.11 3.69
C LEU A 81 5.21 5.40 4.99
N GLY A 82 4.89 6.66 5.26
CA GLY A 82 4.10 7.05 6.42
C GLY A 82 2.68 6.49 6.38
N THR A 83 1.99 6.64 5.24
CA THR A 83 0.62 6.13 5.03
C THR A 83 0.54 4.60 5.03
N TRP A 84 1.64 3.91 4.75
CA TRP A 84 1.75 2.45 4.88
C TRP A 84 1.97 2.04 6.35
N VAL A 85 2.97 2.62 7.03
CA VAL A 85 3.42 2.14 8.34
C VAL A 85 2.60 2.68 9.52
N LEU A 86 2.27 3.98 9.53
CA LEU A 86 1.64 4.63 10.69
C LEU A 86 0.24 4.08 11.03
N PRO A 87 -0.64 3.75 10.05
CA PRO A 87 -1.92 3.12 10.35
C PRO A 87 -1.76 1.74 11.00
N LEU A 88 -0.72 0.98 10.66
CA LEU A 88 -0.42 -0.31 11.30
C LEU A 88 0.01 -0.10 12.77
N CYS A 89 0.76 0.95 13.07
CA CYS A 89 1.06 1.34 14.46
C CYS A 89 -0.22 1.71 15.23
N GLY A 90 -1.12 2.47 14.60
CA GLY A 90 -2.44 2.77 15.16
C GLY A 90 -3.24 1.51 15.46
N LEU A 91 -3.28 0.57 14.51
CA LEU A 91 -3.92 -0.73 14.67
C LEU A 91 -3.29 -1.54 15.81
N ALA A 92 -1.97 -1.51 15.98
CA ALA A 92 -1.30 -2.18 17.09
C ALA A 92 -1.79 -1.68 18.46
N PHE A 93 -2.04 -0.37 18.57
CA PHE A 93 -2.51 0.26 19.82
C PHE A 93 -3.97 -0.07 20.13
N VAL A 94 -4.85 -0.10 19.12
CA VAL A 94 -6.30 -0.33 19.33
C VAL A 94 -6.72 -1.79 19.18
N GLY A 95 -5.92 -2.61 18.50
CA GLY A 95 -6.29 -3.95 18.03
C GLY A 95 -6.67 -4.93 19.15
N ARG A 96 -5.99 -4.86 20.30
CA ARG A 96 -6.36 -5.67 21.48
C ARG A 96 -7.71 -5.25 22.07
N ARG A 97 -8.03 -3.95 22.08
CA ARG A 97 -9.28 -3.42 22.65
C ARG A 97 -10.50 -3.75 21.80
N VAL A 98 -10.32 -3.85 20.49
CA VAL A 98 -11.39 -4.17 19.54
C VAL A 98 -11.44 -5.66 19.15
N GLY A 99 -10.71 -6.52 19.88
CA GLY A 99 -10.82 -7.96 19.76
C GLY A 99 -10.13 -8.59 18.55
N ILE A 100 -9.13 -7.95 17.94
CA ILE A 100 -8.36 -8.50 16.80
C ILE A 100 -6.88 -8.75 17.12
N GLY A 101 -6.47 -8.63 18.38
CA GLY A 101 -5.05 -8.71 18.79
C GLY A 101 -4.35 -10.03 18.42
N ASP A 102 -5.07 -11.16 18.49
CA ASP A 102 -4.62 -12.50 18.07
C ASP A 102 -4.42 -12.63 16.55
N ARG A 103 -4.99 -11.70 15.77
CA ARG A 103 -4.91 -11.66 14.31
C ARG A 103 -4.07 -10.50 13.79
N PHE A 104 -3.50 -9.69 14.68
CA PHE A 104 -2.69 -8.54 14.30
C PHE A 104 -1.51 -8.93 13.40
N VAL A 105 -0.71 -9.94 13.80
CA VAL A 105 0.42 -10.42 12.99
C VAL A 105 -0.04 -10.95 11.63
N HIS A 106 -1.15 -11.71 11.61
CA HIS A 106 -1.72 -12.25 10.37
C HIS A 106 -2.09 -11.13 9.40
N TYR A 107 -2.74 -10.08 9.91
CA TYR A 107 -3.14 -8.92 9.13
C TYR A 107 -1.92 -8.13 8.64
N VAL A 108 -0.94 -7.84 9.49
CA VAL A 108 0.23 -7.05 9.11
C VAL A 108 1.06 -7.75 8.04
N VAL A 109 1.37 -9.04 8.23
CA VAL A 109 2.14 -9.80 7.23
C VAL A 109 1.38 -9.89 5.91
N ALA A 110 0.08 -10.21 5.93
CA ALA A 110 -0.72 -10.30 4.72
C ALA A 110 -0.87 -8.95 4.01
N SER A 111 -1.10 -7.87 4.76
CA SER A 111 -1.27 -6.52 4.21
C SER A 111 0.01 -5.97 3.62
N ASN A 112 1.18 -6.20 4.24
CA ASN A 112 2.45 -5.78 3.67
C ASN A 112 2.70 -6.40 2.29
N TRP A 113 2.57 -7.72 2.17
CA TRP A 113 2.76 -8.39 0.88
C TRP A 113 1.66 -8.05 -0.14
N ALA A 114 0.43 -7.82 0.31
CA ALA A 114 -0.65 -7.35 -0.56
C ALA A 114 -0.40 -5.92 -1.07
N SER A 115 0.12 -5.02 -0.24
CA SER A 115 0.48 -3.65 -0.64
C SER A 115 1.56 -3.63 -1.72
N ALA A 116 2.53 -4.55 -1.67
CA ALA A 116 3.48 -4.71 -2.77
C ALA A 116 2.78 -5.08 -4.09
N ILE A 117 1.85 -6.05 -4.05
CA ILE A 117 1.07 -6.41 -5.24
C ILE A 117 0.24 -5.21 -5.74
N VAL A 118 -0.39 -4.46 -4.84
CA VAL A 118 -1.15 -3.25 -5.17
C VAL A 118 -0.29 -2.21 -5.88
N ALA A 119 0.93 -1.94 -5.40
CA ALA A 119 1.85 -1.02 -6.06
C ALA A 119 2.13 -1.43 -7.52
N TRP A 120 2.35 -2.73 -7.76
CA TRP A 120 2.54 -3.26 -9.11
C TRP A 120 1.26 -3.27 -9.97
N ILE A 121 0.08 -3.45 -9.36
CA ILE A 121 -1.21 -3.30 -10.06
C ILE A 121 -1.41 -1.86 -10.53
N MET A 122 -0.97 -0.86 -9.75
CA MET A 122 -1.11 0.56 -10.07
C MET A 122 -0.08 1.05 -11.10
N LEU A 123 1.03 0.32 -11.29
CA LEU A 123 2.12 0.70 -12.20
C LEU A 123 1.68 1.07 -13.63
N PRO A 124 0.76 0.34 -14.30
CA PRO A 124 0.33 0.71 -15.65
C PRO A 124 -0.22 2.12 -15.75
N ALA A 125 -1.00 2.57 -14.77
CA ALA A 125 -1.53 3.93 -14.77
C ALA A 125 -0.44 4.98 -14.53
N ALA A 126 0.50 4.69 -13.62
CA ALA A 126 1.67 5.54 -13.39
C ALA A 126 2.57 5.66 -14.63
N LEU A 127 2.76 4.58 -15.38
CA LEU A 127 3.52 4.58 -16.62
C LEU A 127 2.84 5.41 -17.70
N VAL A 128 1.53 5.26 -17.91
CA VAL A 128 0.78 6.08 -18.87
C VAL A 128 0.97 7.57 -18.57
N ARG A 129 0.83 7.95 -17.30
CA ARG A 129 1.03 9.33 -16.85
C ARG A 129 2.44 9.83 -17.11
N LEU A 130 3.45 9.00 -16.85
CA LEU A 130 4.86 9.35 -17.03
C LEU A 130 5.26 9.53 -18.51
N VAL A 131 4.77 8.66 -19.41
CA VAL A 131 5.26 8.61 -20.80
C VAL A 131 4.31 9.24 -21.82
N ALA A 132 3.04 9.42 -21.48
CA ALA A 132 2.02 9.99 -22.36
C ALA A 132 1.16 11.06 -21.64
N PRO A 133 1.74 12.23 -21.28
CA PRO A 133 1.03 13.27 -20.54
C PRO A 133 -0.22 13.80 -21.27
N ALA A 134 -0.24 13.75 -22.61
CA ALA A 134 -1.41 14.12 -23.41
C ALA A 134 -2.64 13.20 -23.19
N SER A 135 -2.47 12.05 -22.54
CA SER A 135 -3.52 11.08 -22.21
C SER A 135 -3.95 11.13 -20.74
N ASP A 136 -3.77 12.27 -20.06
CA ASP A 136 -3.98 12.41 -18.62
C ASP A 136 -5.38 11.95 -18.18
N GLN A 137 -6.44 12.27 -18.92
CA GLN A 137 -7.79 11.81 -18.59
C GLN A 137 -7.93 10.28 -18.61
N PHE A 138 -7.27 9.60 -19.55
CA PHE A 138 -7.24 8.14 -19.58
C PHE A 138 -6.43 7.58 -18.40
N ALA A 139 -5.29 8.19 -18.06
CA ALA A 139 -4.49 7.81 -16.91
C ALA A 139 -5.27 7.95 -15.59
N VAL A 140 -6.06 9.01 -15.43
CA VAL A 140 -6.93 9.24 -14.26
C VAL A 140 -8.01 8.16 -14.18
N LEU A 141 -8.73 7.88 -15.28
CA LEU A 141 -9.77 6.84 -15.29
C LEU A 141 -9.20 5.44 -15.03
N LEU A 142 -8.03 5.13 -15.61
CA LEU A 142 -7.34 3.87 -15.37
C LEU A 142 -6.89 3.76 -13.91
N SER A 143 -6.33 4.83 -13.34
CA SER A 143 -5.96 4.90 -11.92
C SER A 143 -7.16 4.65 -11.02
N LEU A 144 -8.29 5.29 -11.29
CA LEU A 144 -9.53 5.11 -10.53
C LEU A 144 -10.05 3.67 -10.62
N ALA A 145 -10.08 3.08 -11.82
CA ALA A 145 -10.52 1.71 -12.01
C ALA A 145 -9.64 0.70 -11.26
N LEU A 146 -8.32 0.85 -11.35
CA LEU A 146 -7.36 0.01 -10.63
C LEU A 146 -7.43 0.23 -9.12
N PHE A 147 -7.61 1.47 -8.67
CA PHE A 147 -7.84 1.78 -7.26
C PHE A 147 -9.07 1.04 -6.73
N LEU A 148 -10.23 1.14 -7.40
CA LEU A 148 -11.45 0.43 -7.00
C LEU A 148 -11.25 -1.10 -6.98
N LEU A 149 -10.53 -1.65 -7.96
CA LEU A 149 -10.16 -3.07 -7.98
C LEU A 149 -9.32 -3.45 -6.75
N THR A 150 -8.32 -2.64 -6.42
CA THR A 150 -7.44 -2.88 -5.26
C THR A 150 -8.19 -2.75 -3.93
N MET A 151 -9.21 -1.90 -3.84
CA MET A 151 -10.09 -1.84 -2.67
C MET A 151 -10.83 -3.16 -2.45
N VAL A 152 -11.38 -3.76 -3.50
CA VAL A 152 -12.02 -5.08 -3.42
C VAL A 152 -11.03 -6.15 -2.96
N PHE A 153 -9.83 -6.17 -3.54
CA PHE A 153 -8.79 -7.14 -3.16
C PHE A 153 -8.30 -6.96 -1.72
N THR A 154 -8.11 -5.71 -1.28
CA THR A 154 -7.65 -5.40 0.07
C THR A 154 -8.71 -5.75 1.11
N TRP A 155 -9.99 -5.51 0.81
CA TRP A 155 -11.08 -5.95 1.69
C TRP A 155 -11.14 -7.48 1.79
N ARG A 156 -11.04 -8.20 0.66
CA ARG A 156 -11.02 -9.68 0.66
C ARG A 156 -9.84 -10.24 1.45
N MET A 157 -8.65 -9.67 1.27
CA MET A 157 -7.46 -10.01 2.05
C MET A 157 -7.68 -9.74 3.53
N THR A 158 -8.21 -8.57 3.89
CA THR A 158 -8.52 -8.21 5.28
C THR A 158 -9.48 -9.22 5.91
N ASN A 159 -10.55 -9.58 5.20
CA ASN A 159 -11.52 -10.55 5.69
C ASN A 159 -10.92 -11.94 5.89
N ALA A 160 -10.09 -12.40 4.95
CA ALA A 160 -9.42 -13.69 5.04
C ALA A 160 -8.35 -13.72 6.14
N ALA A 161 -7.58 -12.64 6.31
CA ALA A 161 -6.50 -12.55 7.30
C ALA A 161 -7.02 -12.37 8.73
N VAL A 162 -8.08 -11.57 8.91
CA VAL A 162 -8.72 -11.35 10.22
C VAL A 162 -9.52 -12.59 10.62
N GLY A 163 -10.29 -13.21 9.71
CA GLY A 163 -10.98 -14.46 9.98
C GLY A 163 -12.05 -14.40 11.09
N LYS A 164 -12.59 -13.20 11.39
CA LYS A 164 -13.62 -12.99 12.42
C LYS A 164 -14.99 -12.58 11.84
N GLY A 165 -15.19 -12.85 10.55
CA GLY A 165 -16.42 -12.50 9.82
C GLY A 165 -16.37 -11.12 9.18
N ALA A 166 -17.26 -10.93 8.20
CA ALA A 166 -17.25 -9.78 7.30
C ALA A 166 -17.45 -8.44 8.02
N ALA A 167 -18.25 -8.38 9.09
CA ALA A 167 -18.50 -7.15 9.83
C ALA A 167 -17.21 -6.60 10.48
N ILE A 168 -16.48 -7.46 11.20
CA ILE A 168 -15.20 -7.08 11.82
C ILE A 168 -14.16 -6.75 10.75
N ALA A 169 -14.10 -7.54 9.68
CA ALA A 169 -13.20 -7.28 8.56
C ALA A 169 -13.45 -5.92 7.91
N THR A 170 -14.72 -5.55 7.68
CA THR A 170 -15.09 -4.24 7.15
C THR A 170 -14.71 -3.13 8.12
N ALA A 171 -14.91 -3.30 9.43
CA ALA A 171 -14.48 -2.32 10.42
C ALA A 171 -12.95 -2.10 10.41
N VAL A 172 -12.17 -3.17 10.30
CA VAL A 172 -10.70 -3.09 10.16
C VAL A 172 -10.32 -2.42 8.86
N PHE A 173 -10.91 -2.84 7.74
CA PHE A 173 -10.63 -2.27 6.42
C PHE A 173 -10.95 -0.76 6.37
N VAL A 174 -12.12 -0.35 6.82
CA VAL A 174 -12.54 1.05 6.87
C VAL A 174 -11.66 1.85 7.84
N GLY A 175 -11.38 1.31 9.03
CA GLY A 175 -10.51 1.98 10.01
C GLY A 175 -9.09 2.21 9.48
N MET A 176 -8.54 1.21 8.79
CA MET A 176 -7.23 1.31 8.14
C MET A 176 -7.25 2.30 6.98
N PHE A 177 -8.29 2.26 6.13
CA PHE A 177 -8.45 3.19 5.01
C PHE A 177 -8.55 4.65 5.48
N VAL A 178 -9.42 4.91 6.47
CA VAL A 178 -9.58 6.24 7.08
C VAL A 178 -8.29 6.68 7.78
N GLY A 179 -7.62 5.77 8.49
CA GLY A 179 -6.32 6.03 9.12
C GLY A 179 -5.25 6.41 8.10
N SER A 180 -5.16 5.69 6.98
CA SER A 180 -4.26 6.01 5.88
C SER A 180 -4.58 7.37 5.24
N LEU A 181 -5.85 7.73 5.05
CA LEU A 181 -6.25 9.05 4.54
C LEU A 181 -5.87 10.17 5.52
N ALA A 182 -6.10 9.97 6.82
CA ALA A 182 -5.72 10.96 7.83
C ALA A 182 -4.20 11.20 7.83
N VAL A 183 -3.40 10.13 7.74
CA VAL A 183 -1.94 10.23 7.64
C VAL A 183 -1.52 10.89 6.32
N LEU A 184 -2.17 10.54 5.21
CA LEU A 184 -1.90 11.11 3.89
C LEU A 184 -2.05 12.63 3.92
N PHE A 185 -3.21 13.11 4.34
CA PHE A 185 -3.48 14.55 4.39
C PHE A 185 -2.59 15.28 5.39
N ALA A 186 -2.34 14.68 6.56
CA ALA A 186 -1.43 15.26 7.55
C ALA A 186 0.00 15.41 7.00
N LEU A 187 0.54 14.37 6.36
CA LEU A 187 1.89 14.41 5.80
C LEU A 187 1.99 15.32 4.57
N GLN A 188 0.98 15.34 3.70
CA GLN A 188 0.94 16.28 2.58
C GLN A 188 0.93 17.73 3.07
N ALA A 189 0.14 18.05 4.08
CA ALA A 189 0.12 19.38 4.69
C ALA A 189 1.46 19.73 5.35
N LEU A 190 2.04 18.82 6.15
CA LEU A 190 3.32 19.03 6.82
C LEU A 190 4.50 19.20 5.85
N LEU A 191 4.45 18.53 4.70
CA LEU A 191 5.52 18.54 3.69
C LEU A 191 5.26 19.54 2.56
N GLY A 192 4.14 20.27 2.60
CA GLY A 192 3.76 21.26 1.60
C GLY A 192 3.56 20.67 0.21
N ILE A 193 2.96 19.47 0.11
CA ILE A 193 2.54 18.88 -1.17
C ILE A 193 1.10 19.32 -1.41
N THR A 194 0.92 20.45 -2.08
CA THR A 194 -0.40 20.92 -2.53
C THR A 194 -0.60 20.48 -3.97
N VAL A 195 -1.63 19.66 -4.24
CA VAL A 195 -2.18 19.54 -5.60
C VAL A 195 -2.86 20.88 -5.86
N ALA A 196 -2.38 21.65 -6.84
CA ALA A 196 -3.02 22.91 -7.21
C ALA A 196 -4.50 22.64 -7.56
N GLU A 197 -5.42 23.42 -6.97
CA GLU A 197 -6.82 23.46 -7.38
C GLU A 197 -6.97 23.98 -8.82
#